data_AF-W9W481-F1
#
_entry.id   AF-W9W481-F1
#
_cell.length_a   1.000
_cell.length_b   1.000
_cell.length_c   1.000
_cell.angle_alpha   90.00
_cell.angle_beta   90.00
_cell.angle_gamma   90.00
#
_symmetry.space_group_name_H-M   'P 1'
#
loop_
_entity.id
_entity.type
_entity.pdbx_description
1 polymer ?
#
loop_
_entity_poly.entity_id
_entity_poly.type
_entity_poly.pdbx_seq_one_letter_code
_entity_poly.pdbx_strand_id
1 'polypeptide(L)'
;MRGRGEGCIINIASRAGTVTLPFAGAYSIAKCGLIRATACWQAELEVDGFGDKIHLYALHPGAVKTDMVLPIEDKVKRKYPEITAKWATFQKAFRVRPEVCGQTCAYLSTGRGKVLRGRYWDCEQDIGHVVAAGEEALHGLYDLKVDFLGGLPNDGGTAVATMERQ
;
A
#
# COMPACT_ATOMS: atom_id res chain seq x y z
N MET A 1 8.03 -21.09 0.55
CA MET A 1 6.78 -20.83 -0.21
C MET A 1 6.86 -21.49 -1.59
N ARG A 2 7.83 -21.14 -2.44
CA ARG A 2 8.02 -21.76 -3.77
C ARG A 2 8.05 -23.29 -3.76
N GLY A 3 8.88 -23.90 -2.89
CA GLY A 3 8.96 -25.37 -2.79
C GLY A 3 7.66 -26.09 -2.38
N ARG A 4 6.76 -25.41 -1.65
CA ARG A 4 5.43 -25.96 -1.31
C ARG A 4 4.33 -25.56 -2.30
N GLY A 5 4.62 -24.65 -3.24
CA GLY A 5 3.67 -24.19 -4.24
C GLY A 5 2.49 -23.40 -3.68
N GLU A 6 2.62 -22.74 -2.52
CA GLU A 6 1.57 -21.90 -1.93
C GLU A 6 2.13 -20.89 -0.92
N GLY A 7 1.43 -19.79 -0.66
CA GLY A 7 1.76 -18.87 0.44
C GLY A 7 1.09 -17.51 0.38
N CYS A 8 1.11 -16.82 1.52
CA CYS A 8 0.64 -15.45 1.64
C CYS A 8 1.67 -14.63 2.42
N ILE A 9 2.03 -13.46 1.90
CA ILE A 9 2.91 -12.49 2.53
C ILE A 9 2.15 -11.17 2.63
N ILE A 10 2.06 -10.64 3.84
CA ILE A 10 1.36 -9.37 4.09
C ILE A 10 2.38 -8.39 4.66
N ASN A 11 2.77 -7.43 3.84
CA ASN A 11 3.68 -6.36 4.22
C ASN A 11 2.87 -5.23 4.86
N ILE A 12 3.12 -4.92 6.14
CA ILE A 12 2.47 -3.78 6.79
C ILE A 12 3.06 -2.48 6.25
N ALA A 13 2.36 -1.90 5.27
CA ALA A 13 2.67 -0.66 4.60
C ALA A 13 2.13 0.55 5.38
N SER A 14 1.89 1.66 4.67
CA SER A 14 1.30 2.88 5.24
C SER A 14 0.82 3.80 4.13
N ARG A 15 -0.26 4.55 4.38
CA ARG A 15 -0.68 5.67 3.53
C ARG A 15 0.45 6.70 3.32
N ALA A 16 1.40 6.81 4.26
CA ALA A 16 2.55 7.69 4.11
C ALA A 16 3.46 7.34 2.91
N GLY A 17 3.35 6.12 2.35
CA GLY A 17 4.03 5.73 1.12
C GLY A 17 3.32 6.18 -0.16
N THR A 18 2.07 6.67 -0.06
CA THR A 18 1.24 7.07 -1.22
C THR A 18 0.96 8.58 -1.24
N VAL A 19 1.33 9.31 -0.18
CA VAL A 19 1.08 10.76 -0.06
C VAL A 19 2.30 11.49 0.50
N THR A 20 2.37 12.78 0.25
CA THR A 20 3.44 13.64 0.76
C THR A 20 3.11 14.13 2.17
N LEU A 21 3.97 13.80 3.14
CA LEU A 21 3.88 14.25 4.53
C LEU A 21 5.19 14.94 4.96
N PRO A 22 5.14 16.15 5.52
CA PRO A 22 6.35 16.78 6.05
C PRO A 22 6.86 16.02 7.28
N PHE A 23 8.18 16.08 7.54
CA PHE A 23 8.85 15.44 8.69
C PHE A 23 8.78 13.91 8.75
N ALA A 24 8.28 13.26 7.71
CA ALA A 24 8.20 11.80 7.62
C ALA A 24 9.03 11.22 6.46
N GLY A 25 9.98 11.98 5.89
CA GLY A 25 10.66 11.62 4.63
C GLY A 25 11.23 10.21 4.58
N ALA A 26 12.08 9.83 5.53
CA ALA A 26 12.67 8.49 5.58
C ALA A 26 11.60 7.38 5.74
N TYR A 27 10.58 7.63 6.57
CA TYR A 27 9.46 6.71 6.77
C TYR A 27 8.61 6.56 5.49
N SER A 28 8.24 7.67 4.86
CA SER A 28 7.50 7.70 3.60
C SER A 28 8.25 7.00 2.48
N ILE A 29 9.56 7.23 2.34
CA ILE A 29 10.41 6.56 1.35
C ILE A 29 10.42 5.04 1.60
N ALA A 30 10.64 4.61 2.85
CA ALA A 30 10.64 3.18 3.18
C ALA A 30 9.30 2.51 2.87
N LYS A 31 8.17 3.17 3.18
CA LYS A 31 6.83 2.64 2.91
C LYS A 31 6.48 2.66 1.41
N CYS A 32 6.87 3.70 0.68
CA CYS A 32 6.78 3.77 -0.77
C CYS A 32 7.54 2.62 -1.44
N GLY A 33 8.80 2.41 -1.03
CA GLY A 33 9.63 1.30 -1.49
C GLY A 33 9.02 -0.06 -1.18
N LEU A 34 8.46 -0.26 0.01
CA LEU A 34 7.80 -1.51 0.40
C LEU A 34 6.55 -1.81 -0.44
N ILE A 35 5.75 -0.77 -0.76
CA ILE A 35 4.58 -0.91 -1.64
C ILE A 35 5.03 -1.33 -3.04
N ARG A 36 6.02 -0.63 -3.62
CA ARG A 36 6.56 -0.99 -4.95
C ARG A 36 7.19 -2.38 -4.97
N ALA A 37 7.97 -2.73 -3.95
CA ALA A 37 8.60 -4.05 -3.85
C ALA A 37 7.55 -5.17 -3.81
N THR A 38 6.44 -4.97 -3.09
CA THR A 38 5.33 -5.93 -3.05
C THR A 38 4.76 -6.18 -4.45
N ALA A 39 4.53 -5.11 -5.23
CA ALA A 39 4.03 -5.22 -6.59
C ALA A 39 5.03 -5.91 -7.53
N CYS A 40 6.31 -5.51 -7.50
CA CYS A 40 7.36 -6.12 -8.31
C CYS A 40 7.52 -7.61 -8.01
N TRP A 41 7.61 -7.99 -6.74
CA TRP A 41 7.75 -9.40 -6.35
C TRP A 41 6.52 -10.24 -6.70
N GLN A 42 5.31 -9.66 -6.66
CA GLN A 42 4.11 -10.35 -7.14
C GLN A 42 4.19 -10.61 -8.65
N ALA A 43 4.59 -9.61 -9.44
CA ALA A 43 4.75 -9.75 -10.89
C ALA A 43 5.84 -10.78 -11.25
N GLU A 44 6.97 -10.78 -10.52
CA GLU A 44 8.02 -11.80 -10.69
C GLU A 44 7.50 -13.22 -10.38
N LEU A 45 6.66 -13.38 -9.36
CA LEU A 45 6.00 -14.65 -9.07
C LEU A 45 5.01 -15.06 -10.16
N GLU A 46 4.33 -14.11 -10.80
CA GLU A 46 3.45 -14.37 -11.95
C GLU A 46 4.25 -14.88 -13.15
N VAL A 47 5.37 -14.23 -13.49
CA VAL A 47 6.30 -14.69 -14.54
C VAL A 47 6.80 -16.11 -14.26
N ASP A 48 7.12 -16.43 -13.01
CA ASP A 48 7.59 -17.76 -12.59
C ASP A 48 6.46 -18.80 -12.44
N GLY A 49 5.20 -18.47 -12.79
CA GLY A 49 4.05 -19.40 -12.72
C GLY A 49 3.52 -19.67 -11.30
N PHE A 50 3.87 -18.82 -10.33
CA PHE A 50 3.41 -18.87 -8.94
C PHE A 50 2.34 -17.83 -8.59
N GLY A 51 1.92 -16.97 -9.52
CA GLY A 51 0.98 -15.86 -9.27
C GLY A 51 -0.31 -16.26 -8.54
N ASP A 52 -0.91 -17.40 -8.92
CA ASP A 52 -2.15 -17.90 -8.30
C ASP A 52 -1.94 -18.63 -6.97
N LYS A 53 -0.69 -18.92 -6.63
CA LYS A 53 -0.27 -19.77 -5.53
C LYS A 53 0.34 -19.00 -4.38
N ILE A 54 1.13 -17.96 -4.69
CA ILE A 54 1.84 -17.15 -3.71
C ILE A 54 1.38 -15.71 -3.88
N HIS A 55 0.77 -15.15 -2.84
CA HIS A 55 0.17 -13.81 -2.87
C HIS A 55 0.89 -12.87 -1.92
N LEU A 56 1.23 -11.69 -2.43
CA LEU A 56 1.83 -10.61 -1.68
C LEU A 56 0.83 -9.45 -1.58
N TYR A 57 0.79 -8.77 -0.43
CA TYR A 57 -0.08 -7.63 -0.19
C TYR A 57 0.66 -6.50 0.54
N ALA A 58 0.43 -5.25 0.15
CA ALA A 58 0.94 -4.08 0.87
C ALA A 58 -0.21 -3.45 1.68
N LEU A 59 -0.35 -3.86 2.94
CA LEU A 59 -1.48 -3.50 3.79
C LEU A 59 -1.21 -2.21 4.59
N HIS A 60 -1.96 -1.15 4.33
CA HIS A 60 -2.11 -0.04 5.26
C HIS A 60 -3.02 -0.47 6.43
N PRO A 61 -2.52 -0.41 7.68
CA PRO A 61 -3.26 -0.86 8.86
C PRO A 61 -4.39 0.10 9.29
N GLY A 62 -4.67 1.15 8.52
CA GLY A 62 -5.57 2.24 8.89
C GLY A 62 -4.99 3.22 9.92
N ALA A 63 -5.77 4.24 10.25
CA ALA A 63 -5.48 5.23 11.28
C ALA A 63 -5.66 4.67 12.71
N VAL A 64 -4.79 3.72 13.08
CA VAL A 64 -4.76 3.08 14.40
C VAL A 64 -3.92 3.89 15.37
N LYS A 65 -4.46 4.17 16.56
CA LYS A 65 -3.73 4.85 17.63
C LYS A 65 -2.82 3.84 18.35
N THR A 66 -1.52 3.94 18.15
CA THR A 66 -0.50 3.10 18.79
C THR A 66 0.62 3.97 19.38
N ASP A 67 1.52 3.37 20.15
CA ASP A 67 2.69 4.06 20.71
C ASP A 67 3.68 4.55 19.64
N MET A 68 3.56 4.07 18.39
CA MET A 68 4.33 4.57 17.24
C MET A 68 3.97 6.01 16.88
N VAL A 69 2.81 6.50 17.34
CA VAL A 69 2.40 7.89 17.22
C VAL A 69 3.20 8.72 18.25
N LEU A 70 4.50 8.88 17.99
CA LEU A 70 5.40 9.59 18.88
C LEU A 70 5.03 11.07 18.98
N PRO A 71 5.21 11.69 20.16
CA PRO A 71 5.01 13.12 20.31
C PRO A 71 6.01 13.89 19.44
N ILE A 72 5.55 15.00 18.84
CA ILE A 72 6.44 15.90 18.11
C ILE A 72 7.52 16.42 19.08
N GLU A 73 8.78 16.42 18.66
CA GLU A 73 9.89 16.98 19.44
C GLU A 73 9.66 18.47 19.74
N ASP A 74 9.99 18.94 20.94
CA ASP A 74 9.70 20.31 21.37
C ASP A 74 10.38 21.39 20.51
N LYS A 75 11.55 21.08 19.95
CA LYS A 75 12.23 21.97 18.99
C LYS A 75 11.39 22.20 17.73
N VAL A 76 10.76 21.14 17.22
CA VAL A 76 9.85 21.20 16.07
C VAL A 76 8.56 21.93 16.46
N LYS A 77 8.01 21.67 17.66
CA LYS A 77 6.81 22.37 18.17
C LYS A 77 7.00 23.89 18.20
N ARG A 78 8.11 24.37 18.74
CA ARG A 78 8.41 25.80 18.84
C ARG A 78 8.64 26.45 17.48
N LYS A 79 9.32 25.73 16.56
CA LYS A 79 9.64 26.26 15.23
C LYS A 79 8.43 26.25 14.28
N TYR A 80 7.52 25.28 14.43
CA TYR A 80 6.37 25.08 13.55
C TYR A 80 5.08 24.85 14.35
N PRO A 81 4.56 25.88 15.05
CA PRO A 81 3.39 25.75 15.91
C PRO A 81 2.12 25.36 15.14
N GLU A 82 1.91 25.92 13.95
CA GLU A 82 0.75 25.60 13.12
C GLU A 82 0.73 24.14 12.66
N ILE A 83 1.88 23.62 12.22
CA ILE A 83 2.02 22.22 11.80
C ILE A 83 1.76 21.29 12.99
N THR A 84 2.28 21.66 14.17
CA THR A 84 2.08 20.90 15.40
C THR A 84 0.60 20.84 15.78
N ALA A 85 -0.12 21.96 15.68
CA ALA A 85 -1.56 22.00 15.93
C ALA A 85 -2.34 21.12 14.93
N LYS A 86 -1.99 21.18 13.63
CA LYS A 86 -2.58 20.33 12.59
C LYS A 86 -2.33 18.84 12.87
N TRP A 87 -1.11 18.49 13.27
CA TRP A 87 -0.75 17.11 13.62
C TRP A 87 -1.52 16.60 14.83
N ALA A 88 -1.65 17.41 15.88
CA ALA A 88 -2.44 17.04 17.06
C ALA A 88 -3.92 16.81 16.72
N THR A 89 -4.49 17.61 15.81
CA THR A 89 -5.84 17.38 15.28
C THR A 89 -5.93 16.13 14.43
N PHE A 90 -4.95 15.88 13.56
CA PHE A 90 -4.87 14.68 12.73
C PHE A 90 -4.82 13.40 13.56
N GLN A 91 -3.99 13.36 14.61
CA GLN A 91 -3.90 12.19 15.51
C GLN A 91 -5.21 11.89 16.24
N LYS A 92 -6.06 12.89 16.51
CA LYS A 92 -7.39 12.67 17.12
C LYS A 92 -8.36 11.95 16.19
N ALA A 93 -8.11 11.95 14.88
CA ALA A 93 -8.91 11.23 13.90
C ALA A 93 -8.59 9.72 13.89
N PHE A 94 -7.55 9.27 14.60
CA PHE A 94 -7.13 7.87 14.60
C PHE A 94 -8.07 7.06 15.48
N ARG A 95 -9.09 6.47 14.83
CA ARG A 95 -10.20 5.75 15.47
C ARG A 95 -10.28 4.29 15.05
N VAL A 96 -9.43 3.86 14.13
CA VAL A 96 -9.42 2.47 13.66
C VAL A 96 -8.92 1.59 14.79
N ARG A 97 -9.67 0.52 15.07
CA ARG A 97 -9.24 -0.47 16.06
C ARG A 97 -8.23 -1.43 15.42
N PRO A 98 -7.16 -1.85 16.12
CA PRO A 98 -6.14 -2.75 15.55
C PRO A 98 -6.71 -4.07 15.04
N GLU A 99 -7.84 -4.53 15.57
CA GLU A 99 -8.52 -5.75 15.14
C GLU A 99 -8.97 -5.68 13.68
N VAL A 100 -9.27 -4.50 13.13
CA VAL A 100 -9.67 -4.35 11.71
C VAL A 100 -8.51 -4.77 10.79
N CYS A 101 -7.30 -4.31 11.10
CA CYS A 101 -6.08 -4.72 10.40
C CYS A 101 -5.83 -6.23 10.59
N GLY A 102 -5.90 -6.72 11.83
CA GLY A 102 -5.69 -8.14 12.14
C GLY A 102 -6.69 -9.07 11.42
N GLN A 103 -7.97 -8.70 11.37
CA GLN A 103 -9.01 -9.42 10.65
C GLN A 103 -8.78 -9.39 9.14
N THR A 104 -8.32 -8.26 8.61
CA THR A 104 -7.91 -8.16 7.20
C THR A 104 -6.74 -9.10 6.90
N CYS A 105 -5.73 -9.16 7.77
CA CYS A 105 -4.64 -10.12 7.62
C CYS A 105 -5.13 -11.57 7.62
N ALA A 106 -6.00 -11.93 8.56
CA ALA A 106 -6.59 -13.26 8.63
C ALA A 106 -7.38 -13.57 7.35
N TYR A 107 -8.20 -12.64 6.85
CA TYR A 107 -8.93 -12.79 5.60
C TYR A 107 -7.99 -13.03 4.40
N LEU A 108 -6.99 -12.18 4.21
CA LEU A 108 -6.03 -12.30 3.10
C LEU A 108 -5.25 -13.62 3.16
N SER A 109 -4.89 -14.09 4.35
CA SER A 109 -4.19 -15.36 4.54
C SER A 109 -4.99 -16.60 4.10
N THR A 110 -6.32 -16.49 3.99
CA THR A 110 -7.16 -17.58 3.46
C THR A 110 -7.13 -17.71 1.94
N GLY A 111 -6.51 -16.77 1.23
CA GLY A 111 -6.52 -16.72 -0.23
C GLY A 111 -7.85 -16.21 -0.83
N ARG A 112 -8.79 -15.72 -0.01
CA ARG A 112 -10.04 -15.10 -0.52
C ARG A 112 -9.84 -13.71 -1.13
N GLY A 113 -8.69 -13.07 -0.90
CA GLY A 113 -8.34 -11.75 -1.43
C GLY A 113 -7.40 -11.80 -2.64
N LYS A 114 -7.33 -12.90 -3.41
CA LYS A 114 -6.37 -13.04 -4.54
C LYS A 114 -6.46 -11.93 -5.58
N VAL A 115 -7.63 -11.33 -5.75
CA VAL A 115 -7.84 -10.20 -6.66
C VAL A 115 -7.06 -8.94 -6.25
N LEU A 116 -6.63 -8.86 -4.98
CA LEU A 116 -5.82 -7.76 -4.43
C LEU A 116 -4.31 -8.06 -4.42
N ARG A 117 -3.87 -9.22 -4.92
CA ARG A 117 -2.44 -9.60 -4.90
C ARG A 117 -1.60 -8.53 -5.62
N GLY A 118 -0.42 -8.25 -5.08
CA GLY A 118 0.52 -7.24 -5.58
C GLY A 118 0.15 -5.79 -5.25
N ARG A 119 -1.05 -5.52 -4.72
CA ARG A 119 -1.58 -4.16 -4.58
C ARG A 119 -1.43 -3.58 -3.17
N TYR A 120 -1.53 -2.26 -3.08
CA TYR A 120 -1.68 -1.52 -1.83
C TYR A 120 -3.14 -1.57 -1.37
N TRP A 121 -3.40 -1.95 -0.12
CA TRP A 121 -4.76 -2.04 0.41
C TRP A 121 -4.91 -1.29 1.73
N ASP A 122 -6.00 -0.56 1.90
CA ASP A 122 -6.36 0.11 3.15
C ASP A 122 -7.40 -0.70 3.91
N CYS A 123 -7.08 -1.19 5.12
CA CYS A 123 -8.01 -2.00 5.88
C CYS A 123 -9.25 -1.24 6.37
N GLU A 124 -9.29 0.09 6.25
CA GLU A 124 -10.48 0.88 6.56
C GLU A 124 -11.60 0.72 5.52
N GLN A 125 -11.26 0.21 4.33
CA GLN A 125 -12.23 -0.07 3.28
C GLN A 125 -12.91 -1.44 3.50
N ASP A 126 -14.15 -1.58 3.03
CA ASP A 126 -14.85 -2.87 3.04
C ASP A 126 -14.20 -3.83 2.03
N ILE A 127 -13.44 -4.80 2.55
CA ILE A 127 -12.74 -5.79 1.71
C ILE A 127 -13.70 -6.69 0.94
N GLY A 128 -14.90 -6.97 1.47
CA GLY A 128 -15.90 -7.78 0.79
C GLY A 128 -16.42 -7.05 -0.44
N HIS A 129 -16.72 -5.75 -0.31
CA HIS A 129 -17.13 -4.90 -1.43
C HIS A 129 -16.06 -4.83 -2.52
N VAL A 130 -14.80 -4.60 -2.14
CA VAL A 130 -13.72 -4.45 -3.11
C VAL A 130 -13.37 -5.77 -3.78
N VAL A 131 -13.34 -6.89 -3.05
CA VAL A 131 -13.10 -8.21 -3.65
C VAL A 131 -14.23 -8.59 -4.62
N ALA A 132 -15.49 -8.26 -4.27
CA ALA A 132 -16.64 -8.53 -5.13
C ALA A 132 -16.63 -7.75 -6.45
N ALA A 133 -15.91 -6.62 -6.53
CA ALA A 133 -15.79 -5.85 -7.76
C ALA A 133 -15.02 -6.59 -8.88
N GLY A 134 -14.15 -7.54 -8.53
CA GLY A 134 -13.40 -8.35 -9.48
C GLY A 134 -12.16 -7.64 -10.06
N GLU A 135 -11.33 -8.40 -10.79
CA GLU A 135 -9.99 -7.94 -11.22
C GLU A 135 -10.05 -6.80 -12.23
N GLU A 136 -11.01 -6.85 -13.16
CA GLU A 136 -11.21 -5.84 -14.20
C GLU A 136 -11.56 -4.47 -13.60
N ALA A 137 -12.46 -4.43 -12.62
CA ALA A 137 -12.85 -3.19 -11.96
C ALA A 137 -11.71 -2.55 -11.14
N LEU A 138 -10.71 -3.34 -10.74
CA LEU A 138 -9.55 -2.89 -9.98
C LEU A 138 -8.36 -2.49 -10.87
N HIS A 139 -8.51 -2.55 -12.19
CA HIS A 139 -7.43 -2.22 -13.11
C HIS A 139 -6.96 -0.77 -12.94
N GLY A 140 -5.66 -0.60 -12.63
CA GLY A 140 -5.06 0.71 -12.39
C GLY A 140 -5.49 1.38 -11.08
N LEU A 141 -6.21 0.67 -10.21
CA LEU A 141 -6.54 1.10 -8.86
C LEU A 141 -5.64 0.37 -7.85
N TYR A 142 -5.46 0.96 -6.67
CA TYR A 142 -4.65 0.37 -5.60
C TYR A 142 -3.16 0.17 -5.94
N ASP A 143 -2.71 0.77 -7.04
CA ASP A 143 -1.33 0.80 -7.48
C ASP A 143 -0.64 2.09 -7.04
N LEU A 144 0.64 1.99 -6.71
CA LEU A 144 1.49 3.17 -6.57
C LEU A 144 1.82 3.70 -7.96
N LYS A 145 1.21 4.82 -8.36
CA LYS A 145 1.38 5.39 -9.70
C LYS A 145 1.49 6.91 -9.65
N VAL A 146 1.85 7.46 -10.81
CA VAL A 146 1.78 8.90 -11.07
C VAL A 146 0.70 9.09 -12.12
N ASP A 147 -0.27 9.95 -11.82
CA ASP A 147 -1.28 10.37 -12.78
C ASP A 147 -0.74 11.55 -13.60
N PHE A 148 -0.87 11.49 -14.92
CA PHE A 148 -0.46 12.57 -15.81
C PHE A 148 -1.64 13.43 -16.21
N LEU A 149 -1.34 14.68 -16.55
CA LEU A 149 -2.33 15.68 -16.94
C LEU A 149 -3.24 15.12 -18.05
N GLY A 150 -4.56 15.20 -17.85
CA GLY A 150 -5.53 14.77 -18.86
C GLY A 150 -5.52 13.27 -19.19
N GLY A 151 -4.91 12.43 -18.35
CA GLY A 151 -4.81 10.99 -18.62
C GLY A 151 -3.78 10.62 -19.67
N LEU A 152 -2.78 11.49 -19.89
CA LEU A 152 -1.63 11.16 -20.75
C LEU A 152 -0.99 9.82 -20.33
N PRO A 153 -0.49 9.03 -21.29
CA PRO A 153 0.04 7.71 -21.01
C PRO A 153 1.34 7.78 -20.21
N ASN A 154 1.51 6.82 -19.31
CA ASN A 154 2.76 6.57 -18.59
C ASN A 154 3.43 5.33 -19.18
N ASP A 155 3.83 5.44 -20.45
CA ASP A 155 4.34 4.37 -21.30
C ASP A 155 5.87 4.42 -21.48
N GLY A 156 6.58 5.24 -20.70
CA GLY A 156 8.03 5.40 -20.83
C GLY A 156 8.47 6.07 -22.15
N GLY A 157 7.53 6.62 -22.93
CA GLY A 157 7.80 7.29 -24.20
C GLY A 157 8.50 6.39 -25.22
N THR A 158 9.65 6.82 -25.73
CA THR A 158 10.37 6.11 -26.81
C THR A 158 11.00 4.78 -26.38
N ALA A 159 11.14 4.51 -25.08
CA ALA A 159 11.84 3.33 -24.58
C ALA A 159 11.00 2.03 -24.66
N VAL A 160 9.66 2.12 -24.54
CA VAL A 160 8.79 0.93 -24.60
C VAL A 160 8.50 0.50 -26.04
N ALA A 161 8.51 1.43 -27.00
CA ALA A 161 8.43 1.15 -28.44
C ALA A 161 9.58 0.26 -28.99
N THR A 162 10.62 0.03 -28.18
CA THR A 162 11.71 -0.92 -28.48
C THR A 162 11.51 -2.31 -27.86
N MET A 163 10.69 -2.46 -26.82
CA MET A 163 10.43 -3.75 -26.17
C MET A 163 9.30 -4.54 -26.85
N GLU A 164 8.33 -3.88 -27.50
CA GLU A 164 7.23 -4.53 -28.23
C GLU A 164 7.62 -5.04 -29.63
N ARG A 165 8.88 -4.85 -30.06
CA ARG A 165 9.42 -5.26 -31.37
C ARG A 165 10.23 -6.57 -31.35
N GLN A 166 10.08 -7.39 -30.32
CA GLN A 166 10.65 -8.74 -30.21
C GLN A 166 9.54 -9.76 -29.98
#